data_AF-Q5FYH1-F1
#
_entry.id   AF-Q5FYH1-F1
#
_cell.length_a   1.000
_cell.length_b   1.000
_cell.length_c   1.000
_cell.angle_alpha   90.00
_cell.angle_beta   90.00
_cell.angle_gamma   90.00
#
_symmetry.space_group_name_H-M   'P 1'
#
loop_
_entity.id
_entity.type
_entity.pdbx_description
1 polymer ?
#
loop_
_entity_poly.entity_id
_entity_poly.type
_entity_poly.pdbx_seq_one_letter_code
_entity_poly.pdbx_strand_id
1 'polypeptide(L)' 'SRELRLESVKSQILSKLRLKEAPNISREVVKQLLPKAPPLQQILDLHDFQGDALQPEDFLEEDEYHATTETVISMAQE' A
#
# COMPACT_ATOMS: atom_id res chain seq x y z
N SER A 1 0.01 15.70 17.88
CA SER A 1 -0.17 15.65 16.42
C SER A 1 0.68 14.58 15.75
N ARG A 2 2.02 14.59 15.90
CA ARG A 2 2.93 13.59 15.30
C ARG A 2 2.65 12.13 15.71
N GLU A 3 2.40 11.88 16.99
CA GLU A 3 2.13 10.53 17.50
C GLU A 3 0.81 9.95 16.96
N LEU A 4 -0.24 10.77 16.88
CA LEU A 4 -1.52 10.40 16.27
C LEU A 4 -1.36 10.07 14.78
N ARG A 5 -0.56 10.87 14.05
CA ARG A 5 -0.24 10.59 12.64
C ARG A 5 0.54 9.27 12.51
N LEU A 6 1.51 9.02 13.38
CA LEU A 6 2.29 7.78 13.34
C LEU A 6 1.40 6.55 13.51
N GLU A 7 0.47 6.60 14.47
CA GLU A 7 -0.44 5.49 14.71
C GLU A 7 -1.43 5.30 13.55
N SER A 8 -1.95 6.40 13.00
CA SER A 8 -2.79 6.37 11.80
C SER A 8 -2.07 5.74 10.60
N VAL A 9 -0.80 6.10 10.35
CA VAL A 9 0.00 5.53 9.26
C VAL A 9 0.23 4.03 9.47
N LYS A 10 0.54 3.60 10.69
CA LYS A 10 0.70 2.17 10.99
C LYS A 10 -0.58 1.38 10.70
N SER A 11 -1.73 1.85 11.19
CA SER A 11 -3.01 1.20 10.93
C SER A 11 -3.36 1.21 9.43
N GLN A 12 -3.08 2.29 8.72
CA GLN A 12 -3.33 2.40 7.28
C GLN A 12 -2.49 1.40 6.48
N ILE A 13 -1.20 1.24 6.80
CA ILE A 13 -0.32 0.25 6.16
C ILE A 13 -0.87 -1.17 6.36
N LEU A 14 -1.22 -1.53 7.60
CA LEU A 14 -1.78 -2.85 7.91
C LEU A 14 -3.09 -3.08 7.16
N SER A 15 -3.97 -2.07 7.12
CA SER A 15 -5.24 -2.12 6.41
C SER A 15 -5.05 -2.30 4.90
N LYS A 16 -4.16 -1.51 4.27
CA LYS A 16 -3.85 -1.59 2.83
C LYS A 16 -3.26 -2.96 2.46
N LEU A 17 -2.43 -3.54 3.34
CA LEU A 17 -1.87 -4.88 3.17
C LEU A 17 -2.82 -6.03 3.57
N ARG A 18 -4.03 -5.70 4.07
CA ARG A 18 -5.01 -6.66 4.60
C ARG A 18 -4.47 -7.54 5.73
N LEU A 19 -3.57 -6.99 6.54
CA LEU A 19 -2.98 -7.63 7.70
C LEU A 19 -3.69 -7.15 8.96
N LYS A 20 -4.04 -8.09 9.86
CA LYS A 20 -4.61 -7.74 11.17
C LYS A 20 -3.56 -7.20 12.13
N GLU A 21 -2.35 -7.74 12.04
CA GLU A 21 -1.21 -7.40 12.87
C GLU A 21 0.08 -7.45 12.04
N ALA A 22 1.14 -6.82 12.53
CA ALA A 22 2.43 -6.88 11.88
C ALA A 22 2.95 -8.33 11.88
N PRO A 23 3.55 -8.82 10.77
CA PRO A 23 4.11 -10.16 10.73
C PRO A 23 5.16 -10.34 11.84
N ASN A 24 4.99 -11.40 12.65
CA ASN A 24 5.92 -11.72 13.73
C ASN A 24 7.19 -12.40 13.17
N ILE A 25 8.04 -11.61 12.52
CA ILE A 25 9.29 -12.08 11.92
C ILE A 25 10.47 -11.26 12.45
N SER A 26 11.49 -11.96 12.96
CA SER A 26 12.72 -11.31 13.41
C SER A 26 13.65 -11.04 12.22
N ARG A 27 14.55 -10.06 12.36
CA ARG A 27 15.52 -9.69 11.32
C ARG A 27 16.41 -10.86 10.91
N GLU A 28 16.71 -11.78 11.82
CA GLU A 28 17.52 -12.96 11.54
C GLU A 28 16.75 -13.98 10.68
N VAL A 29 15.48 -14.20 11.01
CA VAL A 29 14.59 -15.07 10.22
C VAL A 29 14.37 -14.50 8.82
N VAL A 30 14.24 -13.18 8.67
CA VAL A 30 14.19 -12.54 7.34
C VAL A 30 15.44 -12.89 6.53
N LYS A 31 16.65 -12.77 7.08
CA LYS A 31 17.88 -13.07 6.34
C LYS A 31 17.99 -14.53 5.89
N GLN A 32 17.43 -15.46 6.68
CA GLN A 32 17.43 -16.88 6.35
C GLN A 32 16.37 -17.23 5.30
N LEU A 33 15.18 -16.61 5.40
CA LEU A 33 14.06 -16.89 4.50
C LEU A 33 14.13 -16.12 3.19
N LEU A 34 14.81 -14.96 3.15
CA LEU A 34 14.90 -14.13 1.96
C LEU A 34 15.86 -14.77 0.94
N PRO A 35 15.37 -15.24 -0.22
CA PRO A 35 16.22 -15.90 -1.19
C PRO A 35 17.20 -14.90 -1.81
N LYS A 36 18.49 -15.23 -1.83
CA LYS A 36 19.54 -14.41 -2.46
C LYS A 36 19.57 -14.57 -3.99
N ALA A 37 18.41 -14.77 -4.60
CA ALA A 37 18.30 -15.01 -6.03
C ALA A 37 18.33 -13.68 -6.81
N PRO A 38 18.95 -13.65 -8.02
CA PRO A 38 18.98 -12.46 -8.88
C PRO A 38 17.63 -11.74 -9.08
N PRO A 39 16.48 -12.41 -9.30
CA PRO A 39 15.21 -11.71 -9.52
C PRO A 39 14.76 -10.88 -8.33
N LEU A 40 15.03 -11.31 -7.09
CA LEU A 40 14.67 -10.53 -5.91
C LEU A 40 15.61 -9.33 -5.74
N GLN A 41 16.89 -9.52 -6.02
CA GLN A 41 17.86 -8.42 -5.97
C GLN A 41 17.51 -7.33 -6.98
N GLN A 42 17.12 -7.70 -8.20
CA GLN A 42 16.64 -6.74 -9.20
C GLN A 42 15.43 -5.94 -8.70
N ILE A 43 14.47 -6.58 -8.03
CA ILE A 43 13.31 -5.88 -7.46
C ILE A 43 13.75 -4.92 -6.35
N LEU A 44 14.67 -5.33 -5.46
CA LEU A 44 15.19 -4.46 -4.41
C LEU A 44 15.98 -3.27 -4.99
N ASP A 45 16.82 -3.51 -5.98
CA ASP A 45 17.62 -2.48 -6.67
C ASP A 45 16.71 -1.44 -7.37
N LEU A 46 15.55 -1.85 -7.89
CA LEU A 46 14.54 -0.94 -8.46
C LEU A 46 13.91 0.00 -7.42
N HIS A 47 13.83 -0.44 -6.17
CA HIS A 47 13.26 0.33 -5.06
C HIS A 47 14.31 1.09 -4.24
N ASP A 48 15.58 0.68 -4.27
CA ASP A 48 16.70 1.43 -3.66
C ASP A 48 16.91 2.81 -4.32
N PHE A 49 16.49 2.98 -5.58
CA PHE A 49 16.45 4.28 -6.27
C PHE A 49 15.28 5.19 -5.87
N GLN A 50 14.29 4.70 -5.11
CA GLN A 50 13.22 5.52 -4.53
C GLN A 50 13.63 6.12 -3.17
N GLY A 51 14.93 6.14 -2.87
CA GLY A 51 15.50 6.94 -1.79
C GLY A 51 15.34 8.43 -2.08
N ASP A 52 14.32 9.02 -1.47
CA ASP A 52 14.04 10.47 -1.37
C ASP A 52 13.39 11.17 -2.58
N ALA A 53 13.26 10.50 -3.73
CA ALA A 53 12.51 11.00 -4.89
C ALA A 53 11.15 10.32 -5.04
N LEU A 54 10.37 10.26 -3.96
CA LEU A 54 8.91 10.18 -4.15
C LEU A 54 8.49 11.55 -4.71
N GLN A 55 8.49 11.70 -6.04
CA GLN A 55 7.64 12.69 -6.67
C GLN A 55 6.23 12.41 -6.14
N PRO A 56 5.58 13.33 -5.41
CA PRO A 56 4.27 13.05 -4.79
C PRO A 56 3.15 12.85 -5.82
N GLU A 57 3.46 12.97 -7.11
CA GLU A 57 2.47 13.18 -8.18
C GLU A 57 1.77 11.91 -8.68
N ASP A 58 2.30 10.70 -8.41
CA ASP A 58 1.63 9.46 -8.85
C ASP A 58 0.79 8.78 -7.76
N PHE A 59 0.72 9.37 -6.57
CA PHE A 59 -0.25 8.98 -5.52
C PHE A 59 -1.42 9.98 -5.45
N LEU A 60 -1.85 10.50 -6.60
CA LEU A 60 -3.21 11.00 -6.71
C LEU A 60 -4.12 9.77 -6.52
N GLU A 61 -4.50 9.50 -5.27
CA GLU A 61 -5.75 8.81 -4.98
C GLU A 61 -6.82 9.68 -5.65
N GLU A 62 -7.12 9.39 -6.93
CA GLU A 62 -8.31 9.91 -7.58
C GLU A 62 -9.46 9.67 -6.59
N ASP A 63 -10.15 10.75 -6.28
CA ASP A 63 -11.09 10.94 -5.19
C ASP A 63 -12.26 9.93 -5.29
N GLU A 64 -11.98 8.65 -5.01
CA GLU A 64 -12.89 7.52 -5.19
C GLU A 64 -13.50 7.12 -3.83
N TYR A 65 -13.72 8.10 -2.95
CA TYR A 65 -14.49 7.85 -1.73
C TYR A 65 -15.99 7.68 -2.02
N HIS A 66 -16.48 8.13 -3.19
CA HIS A 66 -17.85 7.90 -3.62
C HIS A 66 -17.88 7.29 -5.03
N ALA A 67 -18.58 6.17 -5.20
CA ALA A 67 -18.72 5.50 -6.49
C ALA A 67 -19.50 6.37 -7.51
N THR A 68 -18.99 6.46 -8.73
CA THR A 68 -19.63 7.15 -9.86
C THR A 68 -20.59 6.21 -10.57
N THR A 69 -21.83 6.63 -10.81
CA THR A 69 -22.85 5.80 -11.48
C THR A 69 -22.59 5.72 -12.98
N GLU A 70 -22.38 4.52 -13.53
CA GLU A 70 -22.14 4.32 -14.97
C GLU A 70 -23.44 4.30 -15.79
N THR A 71 -24.55 3.78 -15.28
CA THR A 71 -25.82 3.70 -16.04
C THR A 71 -27.04 3.71 -15.11
N VAL A 72 -28.03 4.54 -15.42
CA VAL A 72 -29.33 4.59 -14.73
C VAL A 72 -30.42 4.11 -15.69
N ILE A 73 -31.15 3.05 -15.32
CA ILE A 73 -32.31 2.57 -16.07
C ILE A 73 -33.55 2.78 -15.21
N SER A 74 -34.43 3.66 -15.66
CA SER A 74 -35.71 3.93 -15.00
C SER A 74 -36.85 3.26 -15.76
N MET A 75 -37.74 2.59 -15.04
CA MET A 75 -38.94 1.96 -15.58
C MET A 75 -40.14 2.90 -15.44
N ALA A 76 -41.11 2.83 -16.36
CA ALA A 76 -42.35 3.60 -16.26
C ALA A 76 -43.20 3.09 -15.07
N GLN A 77 -43.79 4.01 -14.32
CA GLN A 77 -44.78 3.68 -13.28
C GLN A 77 -46.19 3.87 -13.85
N GLU A 78 -47.08 2.92 -13.52
CA GLU A 78 -48.52 3.00 -13.82
C GLU A 78 -49.24 4.08 -12.98
#